data_AF-A0A6B9GGX9-F1
#
_entry.id   AF-A0A6B9GGX9-F1
#
_cell.length_a   1.000
_cell.length_b   1.000
_cell.length_c   1.000
_cell.angle_alpha   90.00
_cell.angle_beta   90.00
_cell.angle_gamma   90.00
#
_symmetry.space_group_name_H-M   'P 1'
#
loop_
_entity.id
_entity.type
_entity.pdbx_description
1 polymer ?
#
loop_
_entity_poly.entity_id
_entity_poly.type
_entity_poly.pdbx_seq_one_letter_code
_entity_poly.pdbx_strand_id
1 'polypeptide(L)'
;MKWSFAIILSLLLPLYVKPVNAEPITAFMVSKMLQDALQGLQDSIETAGGEVKGAGNSLQKNAQNVLVDINRVLGSNMNTAFDRLDATQRKLLTDAQKLTLLIEKSTKEVASHSFNEARLSIGDADILAYNVTYSLPCRDQVPRIVYWTPQKIIFNGDEVLVTVRGNFLNNDSEIRVKLDNVDVPIMARTDNEMSFVIPGNAIKTVQTLQTVSFTISGLKKRIRRDGILNALLGCKVSVEPAQPQQIAVVVRPATIFTLDATITASESIWSPTYVAYITQPKFYRETGSGGNSDVSEQYCLKSDEIVDRYELTATNKGGRSSVGPAVLSGDRCVFVPARVVGNGKDGLGISKGGGNIGYILTIYGKRLMVSKLAEKDFHQVANSSNNIVTFSYPYDFDKGNVSWKYTVRILSSQGSKVLSDDTLTNVTPLSPTGASVDFKDGVMSISLPGEQQWNNL
;
A
#
# COMPACT_ATOMS: atom_id res chain seq x y z
N MET A 1 -15.82 -51.56 10.14
CA MET A 1 -15.59 -52.29 11.41
C MET A 1 -15.98 -51.35 12.54
N LYS A 2 -17.15 -51.53 13.15
CA LYS A 2 -17.40 -52.37 14.35
C LYS A 2 -16.54 -51.97 15.58
N TRP A 3 -17.13 -51.12 16.41
CA TRP A 3 -17.20 -51.12 17.89
C TRP A 3 -16.03 -51.73 18.70
N SER A 4 -15.53 -50.98 19.69
CA SER A 4 -15.80 -51.29 21.12
C SER A 4 -15.25 -50.23 22.07
N PHE A 5 -16.15 -49.82 22.98
CA PHE A 5 -15.88 -49.15 24.25
C PHE A 5 -14.95 -50.01 25.14
N ALA A 6 -14.04 -49.35 25.87
CA ALA A 6 -13.52 -49.87 27.11
C ALA A 6 -13.48 -48.74 28.14
N ILE A 7 -14.50 -48.77 29.01
CA ILE A 7 -14.61 -48.02 30.26
C ILE A 7 -13.55 -48.59 31.21
N ILE A 8 -12.64 -47.75 31.70
CA ILE A 8 -11.94 -48.00 32.97
C ILE A 8 -12.36 -46.89 33.93
N LEU A 9 -13.38 -47.25 34.70
CA LEU A 9 -13.80 -46.66 35.95
C LEU A 9 -12.80 -47.10 37.02
N SER A 10 -11.97 -46.19 37.53
CA SER A 10 -11.32 -46.40 38.82
C SER A 10 -10.73 -45.12 39.41
N LEU A 11 -11.19 -44.84 40.62
CA LEU A 11 -10.59 -43.98 41.67
C LEU A 11 -10.87 -42.48 41.61
N LEU A 12 -12.13 -42.17 41.91
CA LEU A 12 -12.51 -41.02 42.74
C LEU A 12 -11.75 -41.05 44.08
N LEU A 13 -10.64 -40.34 44.15
CA LEU A 13 -10.20 -39.70 45.38
C LEU A 13 -10.78 -38.28 45.36
N PRO A 14 -11.63 -37.86 46.31
CA PRO A 14 -11.81 -36.44 46.53
C PRO A 14 -10.50 -35.95 47.13
N LEU A 15 -9.61 -35.42 46.28
CA LEU A 15 -8.69 -34.40 46.75
C LEU A 15 -9.58 -33.27 47.23
N TYR A 16 -9.83 -33.28 48.53
CA TYR A 16 -10.35 -32.16 49.30
C TYR A 16 -9.29 -31.08 49.21
N VAL A 17 -9.20 -30.42 48.05
CA VAL A 17 -8.53 -29.15 47.92
C VAL A 17 -9.37 -28.23 48.78
N LYS A 18 -8.91 -28.01 50.02
CA LYS A 18 -9.43 -26.91 50.84
C LYS A 18 -9.56 -25.72 49.89
N PRO A 19 -10.69 -24.99 49.87
CA PRO A 19 -10.66 -23.69 49.23
C PRO A 19 -9.46 -22.98 49.85
N VAL A 20 -8.46 -22.67 49.01
CA VAL A 20 -7.47 -21.68 49.39
C VAL A 20 -8.35 -20.51 49.77
N ASN A 21 -8.41 -20.22 51.08
CA ASN A 21 -9.05 -19.02 51.59
C ASN A 21 -8.25 -17.89 50.97
N ALA A 22 -8.59 -17.52 49.73
CA ALA A 22 -8.09 -16.32 49.11
C ALA A 22 -8.49 -15.23 50.09
N GLU A 23 -7.48 -14.59 50.68
CA GLU A 23 -7.74 -13.52 51.64
C GLU A 23 -8.74 -12.56 50.99
N PRO A 24 -9.84 -12.23 51.68
CA PRO A 24 -10.86 -11.38 51.10
C PRO A 24 -10.18 -10.06 50.71
N ILE A 25 -10.37 -9.62 49.46
CA ILE A 25 -9.80 -8.37 48.98
C ILE A 25 -10.27 -7.25 49.92
N THR A 26 -9.33 -6.63 50.62
CA THR A 26 -9.62 -5.52 51.54
C THR A 26 -9.44 -4.18 50.84
N ALA A 27 -10.06 -3.14 51.38
CA ALA A 27 -9.84 -1.77 50.92
C ALA A 27 -8.36 -1.34 51.02
N PHE A 28 -7.67 -1.78 52.08
CA PHE A 28 -6.23 -1.57 52.22
C PHE A 28 -5.41 -2.17 51.08
N MET A 29 -5.71 -3.40 50.66
CA MET A 29 -5.03 -4.05 49.53
C MET A 29 -5.21 -3.25 48.23
N VAL A 30 -6.44 -2.80 47.93
CA VAL A 30 -6.72 -2.00 46.73
C VAL A 30 -5.98 -0.67 46.76
N SER A 31 -5.96 0.02 47.91
CA SER A 31 -5.21 1.26 48.08
C SER A 31 -3.71 1.05 47.83
N LYS A 32 -3.15 -0.04 48.36
CA LYS A 32 -1.74 -0.37 48.17
C LYS A 32 -1.42 -0.69 46.71
N MET A 33 -2.24 -1.51 46.05
CA MET A 33 -2.06 -1.83 44.63
C MET A 33 -2.09 -0.57 43.74
N LEU A 34 -3.01 0.36 44.02
CA LEU A 34 -3.07 1.62 43.29
C LEU A 34 -1.82 2.48 43.54
N GLN A 35 -1.34 2.54 44.78
CA GLN A 35 -0.10 3.25 45.11
C GLN A 35 1.12 2.64 44.40
N ASP A 36 1.27 1.32 44.43
CA ASP A 36 2.37 0.60 43.78
C ASP A 36 2.34 0.82 42.25
N ALA A 37 1.15 0.74 41.63
CA ALA A 37 0.99 1.01 40.20
C ALA A 37 1.35 2.45 39.83
N LEU A 38 0.99 3.44 40.67
CA LEU A 38 1.36 4.84 40.44
C LEU A 38 2.86 5.08 40.52
N GLN A 39 3.54 4.42 41.46
CA GLN A 39 5.00 4.48 41.53
C GLN A 39 5.64 3.90 40.26
N GLY A 40 5.17 2.73 39.81
CA GLY A 40 5.67 2.12 38.57
C GLY A 40 5.45 2.99 37.33
N LEU A 41 4.31 3.69 37.25
CA LEU A 41 4.07 4.68 36.21
C LEU A 41 5.02 5.87 36.32
N GLN A 42 5.25 6.39 37.53
CA GLN A 42 6.17 7.51 37.77
C GLN A 42 7.57 7.22 37.25
N ASP A 43 8.12 6.09 37.66
CA ASP A 43 9.47 5.67 37.26
C ASP A 43 9.55 5.53 35.73
N SER A 44 8.47 5.03 35.10
CA SER A 44 8.43 4.85 33.65
C SER A 44 8.33 6.18 32.88
N ILE A 45 7.46 7.11 33.29
CA ILE A 45 7.27 8.38 32.56
C ILE A 45 8.43 9.36 32.72
N GLU A 46 9.25 9.21 33.77
CA GLU A 46 10.48 10.00 33.91
C GLU A 46 11.44 9.78 32.75
N THR A 47 11.43 8.58 32.16
CA THR A 47 12.24 8.23 30.99
C THR A 47 11.58 8.62 29.65
N ALA A 48 10.25 8.72 29.59
CA ALA A 48 9.48 8.87 28.35
C ALA A 48 9.47 10.29 27.74
N GLY A 49 9.78 11.34 28.51
CA GLY A 49 9.84 12.73 28.03
C GLY A 49 8.53 13.29 27.42
N GLY A 50 8.55 14.57 27.03
CA GLY A 50 7.52 15.20 26.20
C GLY A 50 6.06 15.09 26.69
N GLU A 51 5.15 14.83 25.74
CA GLU A 51 3.69 14.78 25.97
C GLU A 51 3.27 13.62 26.89
N VAL A 52 3.97 12.48 26.84
CA VAL A 52 3.69 11.31 27.68
C VAL A 52 3.94 11.65 29.15
N LYS A 53 5.05 12.33 29.46
CA LYS A 53 5.34 12.82 30.82
C LYS A 53 4.29 13.82 31.31
N GLY A 54 3.85 14.74 30.44
CA GLY A 54 2.78 15.69 30.76
C GLY A 54 1.46 15.00 31.12
N ALA A 55 1.01 14.05 30.30
CA ALA A 55 -0.19 13.27 30.56
C ALA A 55 -0.06 12.42 31.84
N GLY A 56 1.11 11.79 32.04
CA GLY A 56 1.40 10.97 33.22
C GLY A 56 1.35 11.77 34.52
N ASN A 57 1.88 13.00 34.53
CA ASN A 57 1.81 13.91 35.68
C ASN A 57 0.35 14.30 36.03
N SER A 58 -0.51 14.50 35.02
CA SER A 58 -1.95 14.75 35.24
C SER A 58 -2.61 13.56 35.92
N LEU A 59 -2.38 12.36 35.37
CA LEU A 59 -2.90 11.10 35.93
C LEU A 59 -2.43 10.89 37.37
N GLN A 60 -1.14 11.08 37.66
CA GLN A 60 -0.61 10.95 39.02
C GLN A 60 -1.36 11.84 40.02
N LYS A 61 -1.53 13.13 39.68
CA LYS A 61 -2.25 14.06 40.53
C LYS A 61 -3.70 13.60 40.80
N ASN A 62 -4.42 13.16 39.76
CA ASN A 62 -5.81 12.76 39.92
C ASN A 62 -5.95 11.41 40.65
N ALA A 63 -5.04 10.47 40.41
CA ALA A 63 -5.02 9.18 41.11
C ALA A 63 -4.59 9.31 42.57
N GLN A 64 -3.70 10.25 42.90
CA GLN A 64 -3.40 10.62 44.30
C GLN A 64 -4.64 11.16 45.03
N ASN A 65 -5.49 11.95 44.35
CA ASN A 65 -6.78 12.38 44.93
C ASN A 65 -7.69 11.17 45.22
N VAL A 66 -7.70 10.17 44.34
CA VAL A 66 -8.45 8.91 44.59
C VAL A 66 -7.93 8.21 45.84
N LEU A 67 -6.61 8.09 46.03
CA LEU A 67 -6.02 7.51 47.25
C LEU A 67 -6.42 8.29 48.52
N VAL A 68 -6.40 9.62 48.46
CA VAL A 68 -6.86 10.48 49.57
C VAL A 68 -8.34 10.25 49.86
N ASP A 69 -9.18 10.15 48.83
CA ASP A 69 -10.61 9.90 49.00
C ASP A 69 -10.91 8.48 49.51
N ILE A 70 -10.14 7.46 49.11
CA ILE A 70 -10.21 6.11 49.69
C ILE A 70 -9.97 6.19 51.19
N ASN A 71 -8.85 6.79 51.61
CA ASN A 71 -8.51 6.92 53.04
C ASN A 71 -9.57 7.70 53.82
N ARG A 72 -10.12 8.77 53.24
CA ARG A 72 -11.15 9.60 53.87
C ARG A 72 -12.50 8.90 54.00
N VAL A 73 -12.95 8.23 52.94
CA VAL A 73 -14.28 7.61 52.88
C VAL A 73 -14.32 6.27 53.62
N LEU A 74 -13.21 5.53 53.62
CA LEU A 74 -13.14 4.22 54.27
C LEU A 74 -12.63 4.33 55.70
N GLY A 75 -11.66 5.21 56.02
CA GLY A 75 -11.22 5.49 57.39
C GLY A 75 -10.99 4.24 58.23
N SER A 76 -11.81 4.03 59.27
CA SER A 76 -11.75 2.84 60.13
C SER A 76 -12.14 1.53 59.45
N ASN A 77 -12.79 1.57 58.30
CA ASN A 77 -13.27 0.42 57.55
C ASN A 77 -12.23 -0.12 56.54
N MET A 78 -10.98 0.35 56.56
CA MET A 78 -9.94 -0.07 55.61
C MET A 78 -9.63 -1.58 55.64
N ASN A 79 -9.86 -2.22 56.78
CA ASN A 79 -9.69 -3.68 56.96
C ASN A 79 -10.99 -4.47 56.76
N THR A 80 -12.09 -3.80 56.38
CA THR A 80 -13.39 -4.43 56.17
C THR A 80 -13.41 -5.13 54.81
N ALA A 81 -13.99 -6.33 54.77
CA ALA A 81 -14.18 -7.09 53.54
C ALA A 81 -15.16 -6.37 52.59
N PHE A 82 -14.94 -6.53 51.28
CA PHE A 82 -15.67 -5.82 50.22
C PHE A 82 -17.20 -5.95 50.30
N ASP A 83 -17.72 -7.10 50.73
CA ASP A 83 -19.14 -7.43 50.83
C ASP A 83 -19.87 -6.68 51.95
N ARG A 84 -19.12 -6.15 52.93
CA ARG A 84 -19.63 -5.41 54.08
C ARG A 84 -19.57 -3.88 53.92
N LEU A 85 -19.08 -3.41 52.78
CA LEU A 85 -19.00 -1.99 52.45
C LEU A 85 -20.31 -1.47 51.85
N ASP A 86 -20.62 -0.19 52.06
CA ASP A 86 -21.78 0.43 51.43
C ASP A 86 -21.62 0.56 49.90
N ALA A 87 -22.68 0.95 49.20
CA ALA A 87 -22.65 1.04 47.73
C ALA A 87 -21.62 2.07 47.20
N THR A 88 -21.41 3.17 47.92
CA THR A 88 -20.47 4.23 47.54
C THR A 88 -19.03 3.76 47.76
N GLN A 89 -18.76 3.16 48.91
CA GLN A 89 -17.46 2.56 49.25
C GLN A 89 -17.07 1.44 48.28
N ARG A 90 -18.01 0.52 47.97
CA ARG A 90 -17.77 -0.54 46.98
C ARG A 90 -17.48 0.00 45.59
N LYS A 91 -18.24 1.01 45.16
CA LYS A 91 -18.01 1.65 43.86
C LYS A 91 -16.64 2.30 43.80
N LEU A 92 -16.27 3.07 44.83
CA LEU A 92 -14.96 3.73 44.94
C LEU A 92 -13.81 2.71 44.81
N LEU A 93 -13.88 1.58 45.53
CA LEU A 93 -12.85 0.56 45.45
C LEU A 93 -12.86 -0.21 44.13
N THR A 94 -14.03 -0.49 43.56
CA THR A 94 -14.15 -1.14 42.24
C THR A 94 -13.53 -0.28 41.16
N ASP A 95 -13.78 1.03 41.18
CA ASP A 95 -13.22 1.95 40.21
C ASP A 95 -11.71 2.20 40.46
N ALA A 96 -11.25 2.16 41.72
CA ALA A 96 -9.83 2.17 42.04
C ALA A 96 -9.09 0.93 41.50
N GLN A 97 -9.69 -0.26 41.59
CA GLN A 97 -9.13 -1.48 40.96
C GLN A 97 -9.03 -1.35 39.44
N LYS A 98 -10.07 -0.83 38.79
CA LYS A 98 -10.02 -0.56 37.34
C LYS A 98 -8.93 0.45 37.00
N LEU A 99 -8.78 1.49 37.83
CA LEU A 99 -7.74 2.50 37.68
C LEU A 99 -6.34 1.88 37.79
N THR A 100 -6.10 1.00 38.75
CA THR A 100 -4.85 0.24 38.87
C THR A 100 -4.53 -0.51 37.57
N LEU A 101 -5.49 -1.26 37.02
CA LEU A 101 -5.30 -2.03 35.79
C LEU A 101 -4.98 -1.13 34.58
N LEU A 102 -5.64 0.03 34.48
CA LEU A 102 -5.35 1.00 33.42
C LEU A 102 -3.97 1.63 33.57
N ILE A 103 -3.55 1.97 34.80
CA ILE A 103 -2.20 2.48 35.08
C ILE A 103 -1.15 1.43 34.72
N GLU A 104 -1.32 0.18 35.12
CA GLU A 104 -0.40 -0.90 34.75
C GLU A 104 -0.30 -1.09 33.24
N LYS A 105 -1.43 -1.01 32.52
CA LYS A 105 -1.46 -1.04 31.06
C LYS A 105 -0.66 0.13 30.48
N SER A 106 -0.91 1.35 30.94
CA SER A 106 -0.16 2.54 30.54
C SER A 106 1.34 2.40 30.77
N THR A 107 1.75 1.89 31.94
CA THR A 107 3.15 1.65 32.29
C THR A 107 3.81 0.68 31.32
N LYS A 108 3.12 -0.41 30.95
CA LYS A 108 3.61 -1.38 29.95
C LYS A 108 3.78 -0.74 28.57
N GLU A 109 2.81 0.07 28.14
CA GLU A 109 2.89 0.77 26.85
C GLU A 109 4.06 1.76 26.80
N VAL A 110 4.30 2.50 27.90
CA VAL A 110 5.48 3.37 28.05
C VAL A 110 6.78 2.57 27.96
N ALA A 111 6.89 1.47 28.72
CA ALA A 111 8.08 0.62 28.71
C ALA A 111 8.35 -0.02 27.34
N SER A 112 7.30 -0.29 26.56
CA SER A 112 7.40 -0.81 25.18
C SER A 112 7.71 0.25 24.12
N HIS A 113 7.91 1.52 24.49
CA HIS A 113 8.14 2.65 23.58
C HIS A 113 6.96 2.93 22.61
N SER A 114 5.77 2.42 22.92
CA SER A 114 4.52 2.70 22.21
C SER A 114 3.92 4.01 22.72
N PHE A 115 4.59 5.14 22.48
CA PHE A 115 4.28 6.41 23.12
C PHE A 115 2.90 6.98 22.76
N ASN A 116 2.39 6.72 21.54
CA ASN A 116 1.06 7.18 21.15
C ASN A 116 -0.01 6.41 21.91
N GLU A 117 0.11 5.08 21.97
CA GLU A 117 -0.78 4.18 22.69
C GLU A 117 -0.75 4.50 24.19
N ALA A 118 0.47 4.65 24.75
CA ALA A 118 0.68 5.04 26.14
C ALA A 118 -0.05 6.34 26.49
N ARG A 119 0.08 7.36 25.64
CA ARG A 119 -0.60 8.65 25.84
C ARG A 119 -2.12 8.51 25.89
N LEU A 120 -2.71 7.69 25.02
CA LEU A 120 -4.15 7.43 25.01
C LEU A 120 -4.60 6.65 26.24
N SER A 121 -3.90 5.58 26.62
CA SER A 121 -4.22 4.81 27.82
C SER A 121 -4.04 5.62 29.11
N ILE A 122 -3.00 6.46 29.20
CA ILE A 122 -2.81 7.40 30.31
C ILE A 122 -3.98 8.38 30.37
N GLY A 123 -4.42 8.89 29.23
CA GLY A 123 -5.59 9.77 29.14
C GLY A 123 -6.87 9.09 29.63
N ASP A 124 -7.09 7.83 29.28
CA ASP A 124 -8.26 7.05 29.73
C ASP A 124 -8.22 6.77 31.25
N ALA A 125 -7.04 6.44 31.78
CA ALA A 125 -6.83 6.30 33.22
C ALA A 125 -7.07 7.64 33.94
N ASP A 126 -6.63 8.76 33.36
CA ASP A 126 -6.82 10.10 33.93
C ASP A 126 -8.30 10.49 33.97
N ILE A 127 -9.03 10.21 32.89
CA ILE A 127 -10.49 10.37 32.83
C ILE A 127 -11.16 9.56 33.94
N LEU A 128 -10.77 8.29 34.13
CA LEU A 128 -11.33 7.46 35.21
C LEU A 128 -11.01 8.04 36.60
N ALA A 129 -9.75 8.37 36.88
CA ALA A 129 -9.32 8.89 38.19
C ALA A 129 -10.09 10.17 38.57
N TYR A 130 -10.30 11.06 37.60
CA TYR A 130 -11.07 12.28 37.79
C TYR A 130 -12.56 11.98 38.01
N ASN A 131 -13.15 11.08 37.22
CA ASN A 131 -14.54 10.67 37.42
C ASN A 131 -14.75 10.04 38.80
N VAL A 132 -13.82 9.23 39.31
CA VAL A 132 -13.90 8.63 40.64
C VAL A 132 -13.96 9.71 41.73
N THR A 133 -13.03 10.65 41.68
CA THR A 133 -12.91 11.75 42.66
C THR A 133 -14.13 12.67 42.63
N TYR A 134 -14.50 13.16 41.43
CA TYR A 134 -15.49 14.21 41.26
C TYR A 134 -16.92 13.69 41.05
N SER A 135 -17.13 12.37 41.10
CA SER A 135 -18.48 11.78 41.20
C SER A 135 -18.92 11.53 42.64
N LEU A 136 -18.04 11.73 43.62
CA LEU A 136 -18.42 11.64 45.03
C LEU A 136 -19.45 12.72 45.40
N PRO A 137 -20.28 12.49 46.44
CA PRO A 137 -21.20 13.50 46.94
C PRO A 137 -20.48 14.81 47.27
N CYS A 138 -21.16 15.92 47.00
CA CYS A 138 -20.72 17.28 47.33
C CYS A 138 -19.34 17.69 46.75
N ARG A 139 -18.98 17.15 45.57
CA ARG A 139 -17.84 17.58 44.77
C ARG A 139 -18.27 18.34 43.51
N ASP A 140 -17.53 19.38 43.18
CA ASP A 140 -17.75 20.14 41.94
C ASP A 140 -17.37 19.31 40.71
N GLN A 141 -18.23 19.31 39.69
CA GLN A 141 -17.97 18.64 38.42
C GLN A 141 -17.60 19.67 37.37
N VAL A 142 -16.30 19.82 37.13
CA VAL A 142 -15.77 20.75 36.12
C VAL A 142 -15.45 19.96 34.84
N PRO A 143 -16.05 20.31 33.68
CA PRO A 143 -15.76 19.60 32.45
C PRO A 143 -14.34 19.89 31.99
N ARG A 144 -13.65 18.89 31.45
CA ARG A 144 -12.30 19.01 30.91
C ARG A 144 -12.08 18.09 29.72
N ILE A 145 -11.34 18.55 28.73
CA ILE A 145 -10.82 17.74 27.64
C ILE A 145 -9.43 17.24 28.06
N VAL A 146 -9.19 15.94 27.87
CA VAL A 146 -7.92 15.29 28.21
C VAL A 146 -7.11 15.03 26.96
N TYR A 147 -7.72 14.48 25.91
CA TYR A 147 -7.06 14.26 24.62
C TYR A 147 -8.06 14.21 23.47
N TRP A 148 -7.56 14.18 22.23
CA TRP A 148 -8.35 14.01 21.02
C TRP A 148 -7.62 13.21 19.95
N THR A 149 -8.38 12.61 19.04
CA THR A 149 -7.89 11.81 17.92
C THR A 149 -8.71 12.09 16.65
N PRO A 150 -8.08 12.15 15.46
CA PRO A 150 -6.64 12.22 15.23
C PRO A 150 -6.07 13.60 15.59
N GLN A 151 -4.80 13.66 16.01
CA GLN A 151 -4.08 14.94 16.19
C GLN A 151 -3.45 15.45 14.90
N LYS A 152 -3.29 14.57 13.90
CA LYS A 152 -2.71 14.86 12.59
C LYS A 152 -3.63 14.32 11.50
N ILE A 153 -3.98 15.16 10.54
CA ILE A 153 -4.89 14.83 9.44
C ILE A 153 -4.18 15.06 8.11
N ILE A 154 -4.29 14.10 7.20
CA ILE A 154 -3.99 14.31 5.78
C ILE A 154 -5.29 14.78 5.16
N PHE A 155 -5.31 16.02 4.66
CA PHE A 155 -6.50 16.56 4.02
C PHE A 155 -6.48 16.22 2.53
N ASN A 156 -7.44 15.39 2.12
CA ASN A 156 -7.67 14.95 0.74
C ASN A 156 -9.04 15.41 0.20
N GLY A 157 -9.76 16.25 0.95
CA GLY A 157 -11.12 16.71 0.61
C GLY A 157 -12.23 15.93 1.31
N ASP A 158 -11.93 14.79 1.93
CA ASP A 158 -12.92 13.98 2.65
C ASP A 158 -13.23 14.55 4.03
N GLU A 159 -14.42 14.21 4.52
CA GLU A 159 -14.83 14.48 5.90
C GLU A 159 -13.99 13.66 6.88
N VAL A 160 -13.45 14.33 7.91
CA VAL A 160 -12.62 13.67 8.92
C VAL A 160 -13.28 13.75 10.29
N LEU A 161 -13.50 12.60 10.90
CA LEU A 161 -14.03 12.49 12.26
C LEU A 161 -12.94 12.79 13.29
N VAL A 162 -13.19 13.79 14.13
CA VAL A 162 -12.39 14.12 15.32
C VAL A 162 -13.18 13.69 16.54
N THR A 163 -12.55 12.87 17.39
CA THR A 163 -13.09 12.43 18.67
C THR A 163 -12.29 13.07 19.79
N VAL A 164 -12.97 13.76 20.70
CA VAL A 164 -12.41 14.31 21.93
C VAL A 164 -12.83 13.44 23.10
N ARG A 165 -11.91 13.23 24.03
CA ARG A 165 -12.08 12.41 25.23
C ARG A 165 -11.78 13.27 26.45
N GLY A 166 -12.61 13.14 27.48
CA GLY A 166 -12.56 14.01 28.64
C GLY A 166 -13.53 13.61 29.74
N ASN A 167 -13.87 14.56 30.60
CA ASN A 167 -14.80 14.35 31.70
C ASN A 167 -15.96 15.34 31.61
N PHE A 168 -17.15 14.85 31.94
CA PHE A 168 -18.38 15.64 32.05
C PHE A 168 -18.72 16.45 30.78
N LEU A 169 -18.42 15.88 29.62
CA LEU A 169 -18.59 16.49 28.30
C LEU A 169 -20.05 16.54 27.84
N ASN A 170 -20.99 15.96 28.58
CA ASN A 170 -22.42 15.93 28.26
C ASN A 170 -23.30 16.38 29.44
N ASN A 171 -22.79 17.30 30.26
CA ASN A 171 -23.55 17.82 31.40
C ASN A 171 -24.86 18.54 31.01
N ASP A 172 -25.05 18.94 29.73
CA ASP A 172 -26.29 19.53 29.19
C ASP A 172 -26.35 19.57 27.64
N SER A 173 -27.45 20.05 27.04
CA SER A 173 -27.79 19.99 25.60
C SER A 173 -27.13 21.05 24.70
N GLU A 174 -26.68 22.19 25.20
CA GLU A 174 -26.34 23.39 24.38
C GLU A 174 -24.89 23.49 23.86
N ILE A 175 -24.15 22.38 23.86
CA ILE A 175 -22.73 22.38 23.47
C ILE A 175 -22.57 22.68 21.97
N ARG A 176 -21.58 23.51 21.64
CA ARG A 176 -21.23 23.87 20.26
C ARG A 176 -19.74 23.72 20.01
N VAL A 177 -19.39 23.19 18.85
CA VAL A 177 -18.01 23.10 18.36
C VAL A 177 -17.86 24.08 17.19
N LYS A 178 -16.83 24.91 17.22
CA LYS A 178 -16.54 25.88 16.18
C LYS A 178 -15.14 25.71 15.62
N LEU A 179 -15.01 25.86 14.31
CA LEU A 179 -13.77 25.97 13.57
C LEU A 179 -13.77 27.34 12.86
N ASP A 180 -12.86 28.25 13.24
CA ASP A 180 -12.78 29.59 12.64
C ASP A 180 -14.13 30.32 12.56
N ASN A 181 -14.92 30.21 13.64
CA ASN A 181 -16.31 30.69 13.79
C ASN A 181 -17.40 29.96 12.98
N VAL A 182 -17.05 28.94 12.21
CA VAL A 182 -18.01 28.04 11.53
C VAL A 182 -18.46 26.96 12.51
N ASP A 183 -19.76 26.78 12.67
CA ASP A 183 -20.32 25.70 13.50
C ASP A 183 -20.03 24.34 12.86
N VAL A 184 -19.56 23.41 13.68
CA VAL A 184 -19.16 22.06 13.29
C VAL A 184 -20.18 21.06 13.86
N PRO A 185 -20.73 20.14 13.05
CA PRO A 185 -21.73 19.19 13.52
C PRO A 185 -21.14 18.19 14.52
N ILE A 186 -21.81 18.03 15.66
CA ILE A 186 -21.51 16.99 16.64
C ILE A 186 -22.26 15.72 16.23
N MET A 187 -21.51 14.65 15.98
CA MET A 187 -22.05 13.36 15.51
C MET A 187 -22.48 12.46 16.66
N ALA A 188 -21.67 12.41 17.72
CA ALA A 188 -21.89 11.56 18.87
C ALA A 188 -21.39 12.25 20.14
N ARG A 189 -22.06 11.97 21.26
CA ARG A 189 -21.70 12.56 22.55
C ARG A 189 -22.11 11.69 23.72
N THR A 190 -21.21 11.56 24.68
CA THR A 190 -21.40 10.93 26.00
C THR A 190 -20.73 11.79 27.07
N ASP A 191 -20.81 11.39 28.34
CA ASP A 191 -20.15 12.12 29.43
C ASP A 191 -18.62 12.18 29.29
N ASN A 192 -18.00 11.24 28.58
CA ASN A 192 -16.53 11.15 28.46
C ASN A 192 -16.01 11.26 27.02
N GLU A 193 -16.89 11.38 26.04
CA GLU A 193 -16.53 11.38 24.63
C GLU A 193 -17.43 12.30 23.82
N MET A 194 -16.87 13.00 22.85
CA MET A 194 -17.63 13.76 21.86
C MET A 194 -16.93 13.64 20.51
N SER A 195 -17.68 13.35 19.47
CA SER A 195 -17.14 13.25 18.11
C SER A 195 -17.83 14.25 17.19
N PHE A 196 -17.05 14.90 16.34
CA PHE A 196 -17.51 15.89 15.38
C PHE A 196 -16.70 15.78 14.09
N VAL A 197 -17.28 16.20 12.98
CA VAL A 197 -16.67 16.04 11.65
C VAL A 197 -16.12 17.37 11.18
N ILE A 198 -14.86 17.40 10.74
CA ILE A 198 -14.33 18.58 10.07
C ILE A 198 -14.97 18.68 8.68
N PRO A 199 -15.75 19.73 8.38
CA PRO A 199 -16.36 19.87 7.07
C PRO A 199 -15.26 20.05 6.02
N GLY A 200 -15.32 19.30 4.92
CA GLY A 200 -14.33 19.39 3.85
C GLY A 200 -14.19 20.80 3.26
N ASN A 201 -15.27 21.60 3.29
CA ASN A 201 -15.24 23.00 2.84
C ASN A 201 -14.71 24.00 3.90
N ALA A 202 -14.62 23.62 5.17
CA ALA A 202 -14.18 24.51 6.25
C ALA A 202 -12.65 24.69 6.25
N ILE A 203 -11.92 23.69 5.78
CA ILE A 203 -10.48 23.79 5.56
C ILE A 203 -10.26 24.26 4.11
N LYS A 204 -9.93 25.54 3.92
CA LYS A 204 -9.48 26.07 2.62
C LYS A 204 -8.31 25.24 2.09
N THR A 205 -8.16 25.13 0.77
CA THR A 205 -7.10 24.34 0.10
C THR A 205 -5.77 24.37 0.87
N VAL A 206 -5.43 23.26 1.53
CA VAL A 206 -4.24 23.15 2.38
C VAL A 206 -3.02 23.04 1.49
N GLN A 207 -2.29 24.14 1.31
CA GLN A 207 -1.05 24.15 0.53
C GLN A 207 0.19 23.88 1.39
N THR A 208 0.10 24.10 2.70
CA THR A 208 1.20 23.91 3.65
C THR A 208 0.67 23.29 4.95
N LEU A 209 1.57 22.85 5.82
CA LEU A 209 1.20 22.38 7.15
C LEU A 209 0.50 23.51 7.92
N GLN A 210 -0.72 23.26 8.38
CA GLN A 210 -1.54 24.22 9.10
C GLN A 210 -2.04 23.60 10.41
N THR A 211 -2.01 24.37 11.49
CA THR A 211 -2.68 24.01 12.73
C THR A 211 -4.07 24.62 12.74
N VAL A 212 -5.07 23.77 12.91
CA VAL A 212 -6.48 24.12 12.92
C VAL A 212 -7.03 23.98 14.33
N SER A 213 -7.59 25.06 14.88
CA SER A 213 -8.07 25.09 16.26
C SER A 213 -9.59 25.01 16.33
N PHE A 214 -10.09 24.10 17.16
CA PHE A 214 -11.52 23.98 17.46
C PHE A 214 -11.81 24.59 18.81
N THR A 215 -12.88 25.38 18.89
CA THR A 215 -13.40 25.92 20.14
C THR A 215 -14.65 25.15 20.53
N ILE A 216 -14.63 24.52 21.71
CA ILE A 216 -15.75 23.80 22.30
C ILE A 216 -16.35 24.68 23.39
N SER A 217 -17.60 25.08 23.21
CA SER A 217 -18.32 26.02 24.07
C SER A 217 -19.67 25.47 24.51
N GLY A 218 -20.34 26.13 25.46
CA GLY A 218 -21.60 25.65 26.03
C GLY A 218 -21.44 24.51 27.05
N LEU A 219 -20.21 24.18 27.43
CA LEU A 219 -19.93 23.28 28.54
C LEU A 219 -20.43 23.89 29.86
N LYS A 220 -20.94 23.06 30.77
CA LYS A 220 -21.44 23.49 32.08
C LYS A 220 -20.71 22.76 33.20
N LYS A 221 -20.29 23.51 34.23
CA LYS A 221 -19.77 22.96 35.49
C LYS A 221 -20.91 22.87 36.51
N ARG A 222 -20.92 21.81 37.31
CA ARG A 222 -21.88 21.65 38.41
C ARG A 222 -21.15 21.93 39.71
N ILE A 223 -21.53 22.99 40.40
CA ILE A 223 -20.99 23.34 41.71
C ILE A 223 -21.85 22.67 42.77
N ARG A 224 -21.25 21.85 43.62
CA ARG A 224 -21.94 21.13 44.70
C ARG A 224 -21.36 21.60 46.02
N ARG A 225 -22.11 22.44 46.74
CA ARG A 225 -21.65 22.97 48.03
C ARG A 225 -22.27 22.21 49.19
N ASP A 226 -21.44 22.00 50.20
CA ASP A 226 -21.90 21.58 51.52
C ASP A 226 -22.78 22.69 52.11
N GLY A 227 -23.99 22.31 52.53
CA GLY A 227 -24.89 23.23 53.22
C GLY A 227 -24.54 23.30 54.70
N ILE A 228 -24.85 24.43 55.36
CA ILE A 228 -24.66 24.55 56.82
C ILE A 228 -25.61 23.60 57.60
N LEU A 229 -26.69 23.11 56.97
CA LEU A 229 -27.71 22.20 57.55
C LEU A 229 -27.56 20.75 57.01
N ASN A 230 -26.36 20.18 57.14
CA ASN A 230 -25.92 18.96 56.44
C ASN A 230 -26.53 17.62 56.89
N ALA A 231 -27.39 17.56 57.91
CA ALA A 231 -27.95 16.28 58.36
C ALA A 231 -29.24 15.85 57.61
N LEU A 232 -29.95 16.78 56.93
CA LEU A 232 -31.32 16.52 56.46
C LEU A 232 -31.57 16.79 54.96
N LEU A 233 -30.79 17.62 54.27
CA LEU A 233 -31.17 18.16 52.94
C LEU A 233 -30.21 17.87 51.77
N GLY A 234 -29.10 17.15 51.98
CA GLY A 234 -28.15 16.80 50.92
C GLY A 234 -27.37 17.99 50.31
N CYS A 235 -26.51 17.71 49.33
CA CYS A 235 -25.66 18.72 48.69
C CYS A 235 -26.48 19.69 47.82
N LYS A 236 -26.29 21.01 47.97
CA LYS A 236 -26.90 21.98 47.06
C LYS A 236 -26.14 22.00 45.73
N VAL A 237 -26.85 21.81 44.62
CA VAL A 237 -26.28 21.83 43.26
C VAL A 237 -26.65 23.13 42.56
N SER A 238 -25.64 23.83 42.01
CA SER A 238 -25.84 24.89 41.01
C SER A 238 -25.12 24.53 39.71
N VAL A 239 -25.65 25.00 38.59
CA VAL A 239 -25.07 24.79 37.26
C VAL A 239 -24.59 26.13 36.74
N GLU A 240 -23.32 26.21 36.37
CA GLU A 240 -22.68 27.43 35.87
C GLU A 240 -22.04 27.16 34.50
N PRO A 241 -21.96 28.15 33.60
CA PRO A 241 -21.17 28.04 32.38
C PRO A 241 -19.70 27.73 32.70
N ALA A 242 -19.13 26.77 31.99
CA ALA A 242 -17.69 26.52 32.00
C ALA A 242 -17.01 27.37 30.92
N GLN A 243 -15.71 27.61 31.10
CA GLN A 243 -14.92 28.30 30.09
C GLN A 243 -14.84 27.47 28.80
N PRO A 244 -14.87 28.11 27.61
CA PRO A 244 -14.63 27.42 26.36
C PRO A 244 -13.27 26.71 26.39
N GLN A 245 -13.23 25.50 25.83
CA GLN A 245 -12.00 24.72 25.72
C GLN A 245 -11.55 24.66 24.28
N GLN A 246 -10.24 24.62 24.06
CA GLN A 246 -9.66 24.59 22.73
C GLN A 246 -8.89 23.30 22.51
N ILE A 247 -9.01 22.76 21.31
CA ILE A 247 -8.13 21.70 20.83
C ILE A 247 -7.51 22.14 19.51
N ALA A 248 -6.39 21.55 19.15
CA ALA A 248 -5.70 21.85 17.90
C ALA A 248 -5.38 20.56 17.14
N VAL A 249 -5.65 20.57 15.83
CA VAL A 249 -5.35 19.46 14.94
C VAL A 249 -4.42 19.96 13.85
N VAL A 250 -3.34 19.23 13.61
CA VAL A 250 -2.39 19.55 12.54
C VAL A 250 -2.91 18.95 11.25
N VAL A 251 -3.19 19.79 10.27
CA VAL A 251 -3.63 19.41 8.95
C VAL A 251 -2.48 19.57 7.97
N ARG A 252 -2.23 18.54 7.16
CA ARG A 252 -1.22 18.57 6.09
C ARG A 252 -1.85 18.23 4.74
N PRO A 253 -1.30 18.75 3.63
CA PRO A 253 -1.81 18.42 2.30
C PRO A 253 -1.67 16.91 2.02
N ALA A 254 -2.56 16.36 1.20
CA ALA A 254 -2.32 15.07 0.56
C ALA A 254 -1.12 15.12 -0.37
N THR A 255 -0.45 13.98 -0.54
CA THR A 255 0.58 13.85 -1.58
C THR A 255 -0.11 13.62 -2.92
N ILE A 256 0.23 14.45 -3.90
CA ILE A 256 -0.22 14.37 -5.28
C ILE A 256 0.97 13.97 -6.13
N PHE A 257 0.73 13.03 -7.03
CA PHE A 257 1.68 12.58 -8.05
C PHE A 257 1.17 13.04 -9.41
N THR A 258 1.98 13.83 -10.10
CA THR A 258 1.76 14.18 -11.50
C THR A 258 2.71 13.35 -12.34
N LEU A 259 2.16 12.59 -13.26
CA LEU A 259 2.90 11.71 -14.15
C LEU A 259 2.76 12.21 -15.58
N ASP A 260 3.90 12.48 -16.20
CA ASP A 260 4.03 12.77 -17.63
C ASP A 260 4.79 11.62 -18.27
N ALA A 261 4.13 10.84 -19.13
CA ALA A 261 4.74 9.69 -19.78
C ALA A 261 4.75 9.86 -21.30
N THR A 262 5.90 9.60 -21.92
CA THR A 262 6.04 9.49 -23.37
C THR A 262 6.35 8.03 -23.71
N ILE A 263 5.51 7.43 -24.54
CA ILE A 263 5.63 6.05 -25.03
C ILE A 263 5.90 6.08 -26.52
N THR A 264 7.00 5.45 -26.92
CA THR A 264 7.32 5.19 -28.33
C THR A 264 7.40 3.70 -28.56
N ALA A 265 6.91 3.25 -29.72
CA ALA A 265 6.92 1.86 -30.11
C ALA A 265 7.60 1.70 -31.47
N SER A 266 8.20 0.54 -31.71
CA SER A 266 8.76 0.17 -32.99
C SER A 266 8.45 -1.28 -33.27
N GLU A 267 7.89 -1.56 -34.44
CA GLU A 267 7.53 -2.91 -34.87
C GLU A 267 8.52 -3.41 -35.92
N SER A 268 8.81 -4.70 -35.89
CA SER A 268 9.55 -5.38 -36.95
C SER A 268 8.58 -6.00 -37.95
N ILE A 269 8.56 -5.48 -39.17
CA ILE A 269 7.68 -5.94 -40.26
C ILE A 269 8.51 -6.37 -41.47
N TRP A 270 8.03 -7.38 -42.21
CA TRP A 270 8.63 -7.75 -43.49
C TRP A 270 8.33 -6.68 -44.52
N SER A 271 9.36 -6.26 -45.26
CA SER A 271 9.21 -5.29 -46.34
C SER A 271 8.14 -5.75 -47.36
N PRO A 272 7.19 -4.87 -47.74
CA PRO A 272 6.23 -5.18 -48.79
C PRO A 272 6.89 -5.24 -50.17
N THR A 273 8.08 -4.66 -50.31
CA THR A 273 8.86 -4.62 -51.54
C THR A 273 9.88 -5.75 -51.53
N TYR A 274 9.84 -6.57 -52.58
CA TYR A 274 10.81 -7.62 -52.84
C TYR A 274 12.04 -7.06 -53.53
N VAL A 275 13.22 -7.55 -53.17
CA VAL A 275 14.44 -7.31 -53.94
C VAL A 275 14.66 -8.52 -54.84
N ALA A 276 14.60 -8.32 -56.15
CA ALA A 276 14.85 -9.38 -57.13
C ALA A 276 16.34 -9.41 -57.49
N TYR A 277 16.99 -10.54 -57.20
CA TYR A 277 18.36 -10.82 -57.59
C TYR A 277 18.36 -11.76 -58.78
N ILE A 278 18.62 -11.22 -59.96
CA ILE A 278 18.73 -11.98 -61.20
C ILE A 278 20.20 -12.33 -61.41
N THR A 279 20.52 -13.63 -61.38
CA THR A 279 21.87 -14.08 -61.73
C THR A 279 22.13 -13.80 -63.21
N GLN A 280 23.34 -13.35 -63.56
CA GLN A 280 23.73 -13.30 -64.97
C GLN A 280 23.55 -14.68 -65.62
N PRO A 281 23.14 -14.76 -66.90
CA PRO A 281 23.00 -16.04 -67.58
C PRO A 281 24.28 -16.86 -67.45
N LYS A 282 24.19 -17.98 -66.73
CA LYS A 282 25.32 -18.91 -66.61
C LYS A 282 25.32 -19.83 -67.80
N PHE A 283 26.50 -20.10 -68.33
CA PHE A 283 26.68 -21.05 -69.42
C PHE A 283 27.88 -21.93 -69.14
N TYR A 284 27.64 -23.23 -69.04
CA TYR A 284 28.69 -24.23 -68.88
C TYR A 284 28.73 -25.10 -70.14
N ARG A 285 29.93 -25.41 -70.59
CA ARG A 285 30.17 -26.25 -71.76
C ARG A 285 31.30 -27.22 -71.48
N GLU A 286 31.06 -28.48 -71.80
CA GLU A 286 32.06 -29.54 -71.73
C GLU A 286 32.40 -29.96 -73.16
N THR A 287 33.68 -29.88 -73.57
CA THR A 287 34.09 -30.09 -74.97
C THR A 287 34.57 -31.52 -75.25
N GLY A 288 34.64 -32.39 -74.24
CA GLY A 288 35.10 -33.79 -74.36
C GLY A 288 34.01 -34.84 -74.60
N SER A 289 34.32 -35.86 -75.39
CA SER A 289 33.43 -37.01 -75.63
C SER A 289 33.45 -37.98 -74.43
N GLY A 290 32.57 -37.75 -73.45
CA GLY A 290 32.44 -38.58 -72.24
C GLY A 290 32.53 -37.80 -70.93
N GLY A 291 32.75 -36.49 -70.98
CA GLY A 291 32.79 -35.64 -69.79
C GLY A 291 31.45 -35.60 -69.05
N ASN A 292 31.51 -35.62 -67.72
CA ASN A 292 30.39 -35.53 -66.82
C ASN A 292 30.78 -34.68 -65.60
N SER A 293 30.46 -33.38 -65.68
CA SER A 293 30.91 -32.38 -64.72
C SER A 293 29.74 -31.86 -63.89
N ASP A 294 29.88 -31.88 -62.58
CA ASP A 294 28.97 -31.19 -61.65
C ASP A 294 29.30 -29.70 -61.65
N VAL A 295 28.31 -28.88 -61.94
CA VAL A 295 28.40 -27.41 -62.00
C VAL A 295 27.35 -26.76 -61.11
N SER A 296 26.96 -27.47 -60.05
CA SER A 296 26.01 -26.96 -59.07
C SER A 296 26.56 -25.72 -58.37
N GLU A 297 25.73 -24.68 -58.24
CA GLU A 297 26.11 -23.43 -57.58
C GLU A 297 25.12 -23.08 -56.46
N GLN A 298 25.62 -22.37 -55.44
CA GLN A 298 24.84 -21.81 -54.36
C GLN A 298 24.82 -20.29 -54.48
N TYR A 299 23.63 -19.71 -54.40
CA TYR A 299 23.41 -18.27 -54.51
C TYR A 299 22.79 -17.76 -53.22
N CYS A 300 23.45 -16.83 -52.55
CA CYS A 300 23.01 -16.30 -51.26
C CYS A 300 22.65 -14.82 -51.34
N LEU A 301 21.58 -14.44 -50.65
CA LEU A 301 21.19 -13.05 -50.42
C LEU A 301 22.12 -12.37 -49.40
N LYS A 302 22.05 -11.04 -49.32
CA LYS A 302 22.81 -10.23 -48.36
C LYS A 302 22.42 -10.50 -46.90
N SER A 303 23.28 -10.02 -45.99
CA SER A 303 23.11 -9.90 -44.53
C SER A 303 21.74 -10.12 -43.93
N ASP A 304 20.87 -9.25 -44.39
CA ASP A 304 19.69 -8.72 -43.75
C ASP A 304 18.42 -9.08 -44.54
N GLU A 305 18.55 -10.00 -45.49
CA GLU A 305 17.48 -10.48 -46.35
C GLU A 305 17.33 -12.00 -46.24
N ILE A 306 16.08 -12.45 -46.27
CA ILE A 306 15.73 -13.88 -46.38
C ILE A 306 15.09 -14.18 -47.74
N VAL A 307 15.25 -15.41 -48.21
CA VAL A 307 14.63 -15.90 -49.44
C VAL A 307 13.16 -16.14 -49.18
N ASP A 308 12.29 -15.43 -49.89
CA ASP A 308 10.85 -15.67 -49.86
C ASP A 308 10.44 -16.66 -50.94
N ARG A 309 10.90 -16.41 -52.17
CA ARG A 309 10.67 -17.28 -53.33
C ARG A 309 11.78 -17.18 -54.35
N TYR A 310 11.87 -18.15 -55.24
CA TYR A 310 12.86 -18.17 -56.30
C TYR A 310 12.29 -18.82 -57.57
N GLU A 311 12.80 -18.39 -58.71
CA GLU A 311 12.41 -18.86 -60.04
C GLU A 311 13.65 -19.26 -60.82
N LEU A 312 13.63 -20.46 -61.39
CA LEU A 312 14.73 -21.01 -62.18
C LEU A 312 14.25 -21.26 -63.60
N THR A 313 14.92 -20.63 -64.56
CA THR A 313 14.63 -20.78 -65.98
C THR A 313 15.86 -21.34 -66.70
N ALA A 314 15.75 -22.56 -67.21
CA ALA A 314 16.78 -23.13 -68.08
C ALA A 314 16.74 -22.42 -69.45
N THR A 315 17.87 -21.87 -69.89
CA THR A 315 18.00 -21.09 -71.12
C THR A 315 18.59 -21.90 -72.28
N ASN A 316 19.38 -22.93 -71.98
CA ASN A 316 19.94 -23.83 -72.98
C ASN A 316 20.21 -25.20 -72.36
N LYS A 317 20.02 -26.27 -73.14
CA LYS A 317 20.30 -27.65 -72.73
C LYS A 317 20.75 -28.47 -73.93
N GLY A 318 22.01 -28.91 -73.89
CA GLY A 318 22.63 -29.74 -74.91
C GLY A 318 22.99 -31.12 -74.37
N GLY A 319 22.60 -32.15 -75.10
CA GLY A 319 22.92 -33.54 -74.75
C GLY A 319 22.13 -34.08 -73.58
N ARG A 320 22.84 -34.80 -72.70
CA ARG A 320 22.29 -35.33 -71.44
C ARG A 320 22.51 -34.40 -70.24
N SER A 321 22.97 -33.17 -70.47
CA SER A 321 23.13 -32.15 -69.42
C SER A 321 21.79 -31.83 -68.76
N SER A 322 21.76 -31.47 -67.48
CA SER A 322 20.52 -31.20 -66.74
C SER A 322 20.70 -30.15 -65.65
N VAL A 323 19.72 -29.24 -65.49
CA VAL A 323 19.55 -28.41 -64.30
C VAL A 323 18.39 -29.03 -63.54
N GLY A 324 18.61 -29.38 -62.28
CA GLY A 324 17.55 -29.85 -61.38
C GLY A 324 16.76 -28.68 -60.78
N PRO A 325 15.67 -28.96 -60.05
CA PRO A 325 14.93 -27.92 -59.36
C PRO A 325 15.84 -27.21 -58.35
N ALA A 326 15.79 -25.88 -58.35
CA ALA A 326 16.43 -25.10 -57.31
C ALA A 326 15.81 -25.44 -55.94
N VAL A 327 16.64 -25.55 -54.92
CA VAL A 327 16.21 -25.88 -53.54
C VAL A 327 16.71 -24.82 -52.58
N LEU A 328 15.88 -24.49 -51.59
CA LEU A 328 16.27 -23.63 -50.50
C LEU A 328 17.36 -24.31 -49.65
N SER A 329 18.44 -23.59 -49.36
CA SER A 329 19.56 -24.05 -48.54
C SER A 329 19.73 -23.08 -47.36
N GLY A 330 18.91 -23.26 -46.32
CA GLY A 330 18.74 -22.31 -45.22
C GLY A 330 17.98 -21.05 -45.65
N ASP A 331 17.79 -20.10 -44.74
CA ASP A 331 16.86 -18.97 -44.95
C ASP A 331 17.32 -17.95 -45.99
N ARG A 332 18.57 -18.06 -46.46
CA ARG A 332 19.24 -16.99 -47.24
C ARG A 332 19.84 -17.45 -48.55
N CYS A 333 19.85 -18.74 -48.85
CA CYS A 333 20.53 -19.26 -50.04
C CYS A 333 19.65 -20.22 -50.84
N VAL A 334 19.86 -20.22 -52.15
CA VAL A 334 19.25 -21.15 -53.10
C VAL A 334 20.36 -21.95 -53.76
N PHE A 335 20.27 -23.28 -53.67
CA PHE A 335 21.18 -24.21 -54.34
C PHE A 335 20.56 -24.67 -55.66
N VAL A 336 21.32 -24.57 -56.75
CA VAL A 336 20.91 -24.99 -58.08
C VAL A 336 21.73 -26.21 -58.48
N PRO A 337 21.18 -27.44 -58.38
CA PRO A 337 21.88 -28.62 -58.84
C PRO A 337 21.99 -28.62 -60.36
N ALA A 338 23.19 -28.74 -60.92
CA ALA A 338 23.40 -28.70 -62.35
C ALA A 338 24.53 -29.64 -62.80
N ARG A 339 24.34 -30.27 -63.95
CA ARG A 339 25.29 -31.26 -64.50
C ARG A 339 25.45 -31.07 -66.01
N VAL A 340 26.69 -31.06 -66.48
CA VAL A 340 27.02 -31.00 -67.91
C VAL A 340 27.53 -32.35 -68.36
N VAL A 341 26.90 -32.92 -69.41
CA VAL A 341 27.25 -34.24 -69.93
C VAL A 341 27.48 -34.16 -71.44
N GLY A 342 28.65 -34.60 -71.90
CA GLY A 342 28.99 -34.67 -73.33
C GLY A 342 28.10 -35.63 -74.12
N ASN A 343 27.98 -35.41 -75.44
CA ASN A 343 27.13 -36.24 -76.33
C ASN A 343 27.75 -37.60 -76.70
N GLY A 344 28.95 -37.89 -76.19
CA GLY A 344 29.70 -39.11 -76.51
C GLY A 344 30.26 -39.10 -77.94
N LYS A 345 30.64 -40.29 -78.40
CA LYS A 345 31.07 -40.55 -79.78
C LYS A 345 29.96 -41.27 -80.53
N ASP A 346 29.91 -41.14 -81.86
CA ASP A 346 29.07 -41.99 -82.71
C ASP A 346 29.67 -43.40 -82.88
N GLY A 347 28.96 -44.27 -83.59
CA GLY A 347 29.40 -45.65 -83.84
C GLY A 347 30.69 -45.77 -84.67
N LEU A 348 31.20 -44.66 -85.21
CA LEU A 348 32.45 -44.56 -85.96
C LEU A 348 33.58 -43.90 -85.13
N GLY A 349 33.34 -43.58 -83.85
CA GLY A 349 34.32 -42.96 -82.96
C GLY A 349 34.48 -41.44 -83.13
N ILE A 350 33.60 -40.79 -83.89
CA ILE A 350 33.61 -39.34 -84.12
C ILE A 350 32.83 -38.66 -82.97
N SER A 351 33.40 -37.60 -82.38
CA SER A 351 32.76 -36.86 -81.29
C SER A 351 31.45 -36.22 -81.75
N LYS A 352 30.33 -36.51 -81.05
CA LYS A 352 29.00 -35.90 -81.30
C LYS A 352 28.87 -34.48 -80.72
N GLY A 353 30.00 -33.85 -80.41
CA GLY A 353 30.06 -32.54 -79.80
C GLY A 353 29.92 -32.54 -78.28
N GLY A 354 30.11 -31.35 -77.72
CA GLY A 354 30.09 -31.11 -76.28
C GLY A 354 28.69 -31.01 -75.68
N GLY A 355 28.61 -31.22 -74.36
CA GLY A 355 27.43 -30.91 -73.57
C GLY A 355 27.39 -29.42 -73.25
N ASN A 356 26.20 -28.85 -73.12
CA ASN A 356 26.06 -27.49 -72.59
C ASN A 356 24.84 -27.36 -71.70
N ILE A 357 24.89 -26.37 -70.83
CA ILE A 357 23.73 -25.96 -70.05
C ILE A 357 23.80 -24.48 -69.71
N GLY A 358 22.65 -23.82 -69.77
CA GLY A 358 22.51 -22.47 -69.26
C GLY A 358 21.21 -22.30 -68.50
N TYR A 359 21.24 -21.43 -67.50
CA TYR A 359 20.08 -21.07 -66.71
C TYR A 359 20.19 -19.66 -66.16
N ILE A 360 19.04 -19.12 -65.76
CA ILE A 360 18.88 -17.86 -65.03
C ILE A 360 18.11 -18.21 -63.75
N LEU A 361 18.66 -17.81 -62.60
CA LEU A 361 17.99 -17.86 -61.31
C LEU A 361 17.58 -16.43 -60.93
N THR A 362 16.31 -16.27 -60.54
CA THR A 362 15.79 -15.05 -59.92
C THR A 362 15.42 -15.36 -58.48
N ILE A 363 16.06 -14.70 -57.52
CA ILE A 363 15.77 -14.85 -56.09
C ILE A 363 15.04 -13.60 -55.61
N TYR A 364 13.86 -13.77 -55.01
CA TYR A 364 13.09 -12.70 -54.40
C TYR A 364 13.36 -12.69 -52.89
N GLY A 365 14.11 -11.68 -52.44
CA GLY A 365 14.41 -11.47 -51.03
C GLY A 365 13.38 -10.56 -50.34
N LYS A 366 13.10 -10.84 -49.06
CA LYS A 366 12.41 -9.93 -48.13
C LYS A 366 13.37 -9.47 -47.04
N ARG A 367 13.26 -8.19 -46.66
CA ARG A 367 14.03 -7.57 -45.59
C ARG A 367 13.15 -7.33 -44.38
N LEU A 368 13.65 -7.63 -43.18
CA LEU A 368 12.98 -7.22 -41.94
C LEU A 368 13.28 -5.73 -41.72
N MET A 369 12.23 -4.90 -41.66
CA MET A 369 12.33 -3.46 -41.42
C MET A 369 11.79 -3.12 -40.05
N VAL A 370 12.44 -2.14 -39.40
CA VAL A 370 11.93 -1.55 -38.16
C VAL A 370 11.12 -0.31 -38.52
N SER A 371 9.80 -0.39 -38.33
CA SER A 371 8.90 0.74 -38.49
C SER A 371 8.70 1.42 -37.16
N LYS A 372 8.95 2.74 -37.10
CA LYS A 372 8.64 3.54 -35.90
C LYS A 372 7.16 3.89 -35.91
N LEU A 373 6.50 3.62 -34.79
CA LEU A 373 5.11 3.97 -34.58
C LEU A 373 5.00 5.38 -33.99
N ALA A 374 3.79 5.93 -34.00
CA ALA A 374 3.53 7.28 -33.51
C ALA A 374 3.85 7.41 -32.01
N GLU A 375 4.54 8.49 -31.64
CA GLU A 375 4.74 8.82 -30.23
C GLU A 375 3.39 9.11 -29.55
N LYS A 376 3.27 8.72 -28.27
CA LYS A 376 2.11 9.02 -27.44
C LYS A 376 2.52 9.58 -26.09
N ASP A 377 1.98 10.75 -25.79
CA ASP A 377 2.13 11.39 -24.50
C ASP A 377 0.89 11.16 -23.63
N PHE A 378 1.14 10.97 -22.35
CA PHE A 378 0.13 10.76 -21.32
C PHE A 378 0.39 11.73 -20.18
N HIS A 379 -0.68 12.32 -19.68
CA HIS A 379 -0.66 13.13 -18.47
C HIS A 379 -1.68 12.57 -17.49
N GLN A 380 -1.24 12.23 -16.28
CA GLN A 380 -2.11 11.69 -15.26
C GLN A 380 -1.78 12.28 -13.89
N VAL A 381 -2.82 12.57 -13.12
CA VAL A 381 -2.71 13.00 -11.73
C VAL A 381 -3.29 11.93 -10.84
N ALA A 382 -2.50 11.45 -9.90
CA ALA A 382 -2.88 10.45 -8.92
C ALA A 382 -2.64 11.00 -7.50
N ASN A 383 -3.46 10.56 -6.55
CA ASN A 383 -3.26 10.83 -5.13
C ASN A 383 -2.64 9.60 -4.45
N SER A 384 -2.16 9.76 -3.23
CA SER A 384 -1.58 8.65 -2.45
C SER A 384 -2.53 7.49 -2.11
N SER A 385 -3.83 7.56 -2.48
CA SER A 385 -4.75 6.42 -2.39
C SER A 385 -4.78 5.57 -3.66
N ASN A 386 -4.28 6.10 -4.79
CA ASN A 386 -4.20 5.39 -6.07
C ASN A 386 -2.78 4.87 -6.25
N ASN A 387 -2.51 3.68 -5.71
CA ASN A 387 -1.18 3.10 -5.70
C ASN A 387 -0.76 2.51 -7.06
N ILE A 388 -1.67 2.41 -8.04
CA ILE A 388 -1.37 1.85 -9.35
C ILE A 388 -1.86 2.80 -10.44
N VAL A 389 -0.95 3.21 -11.31
CA VAL A 389 -1.24 4.02 -12.49
C VAL A 389 -0.95 3.17 -13.73
N THR A 390 -1.90 3.06 -14.65
CA THR A 390 -1.75 2.24 -15.86
C THR A 390 -1.78 3.09 -17.10
N PHE A 391 -0.74 2.98 -17.93
CA PHE A 391 -0.71 3.57 -19.26
C PHE A 391 -0.99 2.49 -20.31
N SER A 392 -1.91 2.77 -21.22
CA SER A 392 -2.30 1.85 -22.30
C SER A 392 -2.01 2.50 -23.65
N TYR A 393 -1.33 1.77 -24.53
CA TYR A 393 -1.06 2.25 -25.88
C TYR A 393 -2.19 1.81 -26.82
N PRO A 394 -2.77 2.71 -27.64
CA PRO A 394 -4.07 2.50 -28.27
C PRO A 394 -4.06 1.69 -29.57
N TYR A 395 -3.09 0.80 -29.78
CA TYR A 395 -2.98 0.01 -31.01
C TYR A 395 -2.98 -1.49 -30.71
N ASP A 396 -3.86 -2.23 -31.38
CA ASP A 396 -3.78 -3.68 -31.52
C ASP A 396 -2.71 -3.99 -32.57
N PHE A 397 -1.66 -4.70 -32.16
CA PHE A 397 -0.54 -5.01 -33.03
C PHE A 397 -0.82 -6.30 -33.81
N ASP A 398 -0.96 -6.17 -35.12
CA ASP A 398 -1.07 -7.32 -36.02
C ASP A 398 0.32 -7.98 -36.20
N LYS A 399 0.55 -9.09 -35.47
CA LYS A 399 1.54 -10.14 -35.78
C LYS A 399 3.02 -9.70 -35.96
N GLY A 400 3.44 -8.59 -35.37
CA GLY A 400 4.84 -8.12 -35.37
C GLY A 400 5.52 -8.23 -33.99
N ASN A 401 6.86 -8.32 -33.97
CA ASN A 401 7.63 -8.13 -32.74
C ASN A 401 7.68 -6.63 -32.43
N VAL A 402 7.03 -6.22 -31.34
CA VAL A 402 6.96 -4.82 -30.91
C VAL A 402 7.97 -4.58 -29.80
N SER A 403 8.81 -3.57 -30.02
CA SER A 403 9.73 -3.03 -29.01
C SER A 403 9.22 -1.68 -28.53
N TRP A 404 9.39 -1.42 -27.24
CA TRP A 404 8.88 -0.22 -26.58
C TRP A 404 10.00 0.58 -25.95
N LYS A 405 9.83 1.90 -25.91
CA LYS A 405 10.65 2.80 -25.10
C LYS A 405 9.75 3.76 -24.35
N TYR A 406 10.08 3.97 -23.08
CA TYR A 406 9.31 4.79 -22.15
C TYR A 406 10.20 5.84 -21.51
N THR A 407 9.64 7.03 -21.39
CA THR A 407 10.12 8.08 -20.50
C THR A 407 8.96 8.46 -19.60
N VAL A 408 9.09 8.29 -18.29
CA VAL A 408 8.05 8.68 -17.34
C VAL A 408 8.64 9.65 -16.34
N ARG A 409 8.19 10.90 -16.37
CA ARG A 409 8.49 11.90 -15.35
C ARG A 409 7.42 11.83 -14.27
N ILE A 410 7.85 11.75 -13.03
CA ILE A 410 7.01 11.64 -11.84
C ILE A 410 7.35 12.82 -10.93
N LEU A 411 6.41 13.74 -10.80
CA LEU A 411 6.48 14.83 -9.84
C LEU A 411 5.62 14.48 -8.63
N SER A 412 6.25 14.25 -7.48
CA SER A 412 5.54 14.12 -6.21
C SER A 412 5.52 15.46 -5.49
N SER A 413 4.33 15.92 -5.11
CA SER A 413 4.13 17.20 -4.43
C SER A 413 3.19 17.04 -3.23
N GLN A 414 3.36 17.90 -2.24
CA GLN A 414 2.49 18.00 -1.09
C GLN A 414 2.12 19.46 -0.89
N GLY A 415 0.93 19.83 -1.38
CA GLY A 415 0.52 21.23 -1.47
C GLY A 415 1.44 22.01 -2.41
N SER A 416 2.06 23.10 -1.94
CA SER A 416 3.02 23.88 -2.76
C SER A 416 4.44 23.32 -2.76
N LYS A 417 4.73 22.32 -1.92
CA LYS A 417 6.07 21.75 -1.80
C LYS A 417 6.25 20.59 -2.77
N VAL A 418 7.23 20.68 -3.65
CA VAL A 418 7.72 19.53 -4.42
C VAL A 418 8.53 18.63 -3.48
N LEU A 419 8.13 17.36 -3.38
CA LEU A 419 8.81 16.34 -2.57
C LEU A 419 9.86 15.58 -3.37
N SER A 420 9.62 15.34 -4.65
CA SER A 420 10.62 14.89 -5.62
C SER A 420 10.13 15.08 -7.05
N ASP A 421 11.07 15.09 -7.98
CA ASP A 421 10.87 15.20 -9.42
C ASP A 421 11.86 14.24 -10.07
N ASP A 422 11.37 13.08 -10.45
CA ASP A 422 12.18 11.96 -10.90
C ASP A 422 11.78 11.60 -12.33
N THR A 423 12.76 11.25 -13.16
CA THR A 423 12.49 10.77 -14.52
C THR A 423 13.00 9.35 -14.66
N LEU A 424 12.08 8.42 -14.86
CA LEU A 424 12.37 7.05 -15.22
C LEU A 424 12.61 7.00 -16.73
N THR A 425 13.86 6.75 -17.12
CA THR A 425 14.25 6.51 -18.52
C THR A 425 14.58 5.03 -18.68
N ASN A 426 14.23 4.46 -19.84
CA ASN A 426 14.57 3.07 -20.20
C ASN A 426 14.04 2.03 -19.19
N VAL A 427 12.81 2.20 -18.73
CA VAL A 427 12.12 1.15 -17.95
C VAL A 427 12.06 -0.11 -18.80
N THR A 428 12.86 -1.11 -18.44
CA THR A 428 12.91 -2.37 -19.18
C THR A 428 11.74 -3.23 -18.71
N PRO A 429 10.87 -3.71 -19.61
CA PRO A 429 9.72 -4.52 -19.21
C PRO A 429 10.15 -5.82 -18.53
N LEU A 430 9.56 -6.10 -17.37
CA LEU A 430 9.83 -7.31 -16.57
C LEU A 430 9.07 -8.55 -17.09
N SER A 431 8.08 -8.36 -17.97
CA SER A 431 7.27 -9.45 -18.49
C SER A 431 6.70 -9.15 -19.89
N PRO A 432 6.30 -10.18 -20.64
CA PRO A 432 5.61 -10.00 -21.92
C PRO A 432 4.21 -9.37 -21.79
N THR A 433 3.70 -9.23 -20.56
CA THR A 433 2.36 -8.67 -20.27
C THR A 433 2.40 -7.26 -19.67
N GLY A 434 3.58 -6.70 -19.38
CA GLY A 434 3.73 -5.35 -18.85
C GLY A 434 5.05 -5.09 -18.13
N ALA A 435 5.42 -3.82 -17.97
CA ALA A 435 6.43 -3.38 -17.01
C ALA A 435 5.73 -2.80 -15.77
N SER A 436 6.22 -3.11 -14.57
CA SER A 436 5.85 -2.39 -13.34
C SER A 436 7.09 -1.77 -12.74
N VAL A 437 7.04 -0.48 -12.42
CA VAL A 437 8.09 0.18 -11.65
C VAL A 437 7.50 0.80 -10.40
N ASP A 438 8.10 0.47 -9.27
CA ASP A 438 7.78 1.06 -7.99
C ASP A 438 8.56 2.37 -7.82
N PHE A 439 7.83 3.41 -7.50
CA PHE A 439 8.34 4.70 -7.12
C PHE A 439 8.40 4.81 -5.60
N LYS A 440 9.57 5.18 -5.06
CA LYS A 440 9.82 5.34 -3.61
C LYS A 440 9.35 4.12 -2.79
N ASP A 441 9.90 2.94 -3.09
CA ASP A 441 9.71 1.70 -2.31
C ASP A 441 8.25 1.23 -2.18
N GLY A 442 7.46 1.32 -3.26
CA GLY A 442 6.08 0.80 -3.32
C GLY A 442 4.98 1.79 -2.95
N VAL A 443 5.32 3.08 -2.79
CA VAL A 443 4.33 4.15 -2.59
C VAL A 443 3.43 4.32 -3.82
N MET A 444 3.97 4.09 -5.01
CA MET A 444 3.23 4.10 -6.26
C MET A 444 3.87 3.12 -7.25
N SER A 445 3.05 2.29 -7.88
CA SER A 445 3.45 1.38 -8.95
C SER A 445 2.91 1.88 -10.28
N ILE A 446 3.77 1.92 -11.29
CA ILE A 446 3.41 2.36 -12.65
C ILE A 446 3.42 1.15 -13.56
N SER A 447 2.26 0.82 -14.11
CA SER A 447 2.08 -0.24 -15.10
C SER A 447 2.17 0.33 -16.52
N LEU A 448 3.09 -0.23 -17.30
CA LEU A 448 3.35 0.12 -18.70
C LEU A 448 3.06 -1.09 -19.61
N PRO A 449 2.77 -0.87 -20.91
CA PRO A 449 2.63 -1.96 -21.90
C PRO A 449 3.85 -2.91 -21.89
N GLY A 450 3.66 -4.19 -22.21
CA GLY A 450 4.74 -5.20 -22.23
C GLY A 450 5.25 -5.56 -23.63
N GLU A 451 6.40 -6.25 -23.71
CA GLU A 451 6.89 -6.83 -24.98
C GLU A 451 6.01 -7.99 -25.43
N GLN A 452 5.38 -7.88 -26.60
CA GLN A 452 4.77 -9.05 -27.24
C GLN A 452 5.82 -9.74 -28.11
N GLN A 453 6.43 -10.80 -27.58
CA GLN A 453 7.28 -11.70 -28.35
C GLN A 453 6.42 -12.84 -28.89
N TRP A 454 6.40 -13.00 -30.21
CA TRP A 454 5.85 -14.20 -30.83
C TRP A 454 6.90 -15.30 -30.83
N ASN A 455 6.62 -16.40 -30.13
CA ASN A 455 7.36 -17.65 -30.32
C ASN A 455 7.02 -18.16 -31.73
N ASN A 456 7.94 -18.02 -32.68
CA ASN A 456 7.81 -18.64 -33.99
C ASN A 456 7.61 -20.15 -33.81
N LEU A 457 6.44 -20.65 -34.21
CA LEU A 457 6.19 -22.07 -34.47
C LEU A 457 6.72 -22.44 -35.86
#